data_AF-A0A395IVR1-F1
#
_entry.id   AF-A0A395IVR1-F1
#
_cell.length_a   1.000
_cell.length_b   1.000
_cell.length_c   1.000
_cell.angle_alpha   90.00
_cell.angle_beta   90.00
_cell.angle_gamma   90.00
#
_symmetry.space_group_name_H-M   'P 1'
#
loop_
_entity.id
_entity.type
_entity.pdbx_description
1 polymer ?
#
loop_
_entity_poly.entity_id
_entity_poly.type
_entity_poly.pdbx_seq_one_letter_code
_entity_poly.pdbx_strand_id
1 'polypeptide(L)'
;MDEIGYAVGETESTRIIVDSTLKSNWKVTAGKQEWITVLECVNADGGSLPPMIIFKAQNTNTAWIPTNTPPNWYFSTSSNSGWTSNSHGFEWICKVFEPESRKISGDQPRLLIMDGHSSHITGSLIAFCIEKEIDLLILPPHCSHLLQPLDVGVYGPMKRYHAQEVDRYSRAGIQRIQRSDWVQLFQKIRGKGLTCQNIKSGWKGAGLNPFSPRQVLNNLPTPLLPPPSTPNTPANPEDLDLSLLNSSPPNDIELRQANKVFNSALSANNLPTSPVQRYAKRITHQIESLNAENAILRKELQEYKELLETRKKRKKWKENKIKR
;
A
#
# COMPACT_ATOMS: atom_id res chain seq x y z
N MET A 1 -11.98 17.58 -7.70
CA MET A 1 -12.33 17.24 -9.09
C MET A 1 -11.77 15.86 -9.35
N ASP A 2 -12.48 15.09 -10.16
CA ASP A 2 -12.14 13.69 -10.43
C ASP A 2 -12.79 13.21 -11.74
N GLU A 3 -12.28 12.12 -12.28
CA GLU A 3 -12.74 11.42 -13.47
C GLU A 3 -13.69 10.27 -13.10
N ILE A 4 -14.80 10.12 -13.83
CA ILE A 4 -15.57 8.87 -13.81
C ILE A 4 -15.87 8.39 -15.24
N GLY A 5 -15.43 7.17 -15.52
CA GLY A 5 -15.75 6.46 -16.76
C GLY A 5 -17.01 5.61 -16.63
N TYR A 6 -17.80 5.59 -17.70
CA TYR A 6 -19.00 4.76 -17.85
C TYR A 6 -18.89 3.93 -19.13
N ALA A 7 -19.05 2.61 -18.99
CA ALA A 7 -19.27 1.72 -20.12
C ALA A 7 -20.76 1.74 -20.52
N VAL A 8 -21.04 2.27 -21.71
CA VAL A 8 -22.38 2.26 -22.32
C VAL A 8 -22.74 0.82 -22.68
N GLY A 9 -23.75 0.27 -21.99
CA GLY A 9 -24.22 -1.10 -22.19
C GLY A 9 -23.73 -2.12 -21.15
N GLU A 10 -22.89 -1.72 -20.19
CA GLU A 10 -22.53 -2.55 -19.04
C GLU A 10 -23.57 -2.42 -17.91
N THR A 11 -23.82 -3.52 -17.21
CA THR A 11 -24.72 -3.55 -16.04
C THR A 11 -24.01 -4.22 -14.87
N GLU A 12 -24.09 -3.64 -13.67
CA GLU A 12 -23.67 -4.32 -12.44
C GLU A 12 -24.47 -5.61 -12.17
N SER A 13 -23.89 -6.46 -11.30
CA SER A 13 -24.49 -7.70 -10.80
C SER A 13 -25.84 -7.46 -10.11
N THR A 14 -26.92 -7.76 -10.82
CA THR A 14 -28.29 -7.67 -10.31
C THR A 14 -28.71 -8.96 -9.59
N ARG A 15 -29.36 -8.83 -8.42
CA ARG A 15 -30.05 -9.96 -7.78
C ARG A 15 -31.25 -10.36 -8.64
N ILE A 16 -31.37 -11.65 -8.95
CA ILE A 16 -32.48 -12.24 -9.69
C ILE A 16 -33.09 -13.38 -8.88
N ILE A 17 -34.40 -13.59 -9.02
CA ILE A 17 -35.09 -14.79 -8.54
C ILE A 17 -35.12 -15.78 -9.71
N VAL A 18 -34.67 -17.00 -9.46
CA VAL A 18 -34.54 -18.08 -10.44
C VAL A 18 -35.00 -19.39 -9.83
N ASP A 19 -35.41 -20.33 -10.67
CA ASP A 19 -35.76 -21.69 -10.26
C ASP A 19 -34.54 -22.38 -9.63
N SER A 20 -34.75 -23.07 -8.51
CA SER A 20 -33.70 -23.76 -7.74
C SER A 20 -33.04 -24.92 -8.49
N THR A 21 -33.63 -25.38 -9.59
CA THR A 21 -33.11 -26.46 -10.45
C THR A 21 -32.03 -25.99 -11.45
N LEU A 22 -31.88 -24.68 -11.66
CA LEU A 22 -30.94 -24.12 -12.64
C LEU A 22 -29.49 -24.04 -12.08
N LYS A 23 -28.57 -24.79 -12.68
CA LYS A 23 -27.17 -24.90 -12.24
C LYS A 23 -26.27 -23.69 -12.56
N SER A 24 -26.66 -22.83 -13.50
CA SER A 24 -25.93 -21.60 -13.84
C SER A 24 -26.89 -20.59 -14.46
N ASN A 25 -26.63 -19.29 -14.24
CA ASN A 25 -27.48 -18.20 -14.72
C ASN A 25 -26.62 -17.13 -15.40
N TRP A 26 -27.10 -16.61 -16.51
CA TRP A 26 -26.35 -15.69 -17.37
C TRP A 26 -27.19 -14.46 -17.68
N LYS A 27 -26.58 -13.27 -17.57
CA LYS A 27 -27.19 -12.00 -18.00
C LYS A 27 -26.60 -11.60 -19.33
N VAL A 28 -27.43 -11.44 -20.35
CA VAL A 28 -26.98 -10.95 -21.66
C VAL A 28 -26.71 -9.44 -21.53
N THR A 29 -25.45 -9.05 -21.73
CA THR A 29 -25.02 -7.66 -21.85
C THR A 29 -24.82 -7.29 -23.32
N ALA A 30 -24.94 -6.01 -23.66
CA ALA A 30 -24.82 -5.55 -25.04
C ALA A 30 -23.35 -5.60 -25.50
N GLY A 31 -23.05 -6.43 -26.50
CA GLY A 31 -21.68 -6.80 -26.89
C GLY A 31 -20.81 -5.71 -27.54
N LYS A 32 -21.23 -4.43 -27.55
CA LYS A 32 -20.41 -3.32 -28.06
C LYS A 32 -20.40 -2.16 -27.06
N GLN A 33 -19.54 -2.29 -26.07
CA GLN A 33 -19.29 -1.28 -25.04
C GLN A 33 -18.65 -0.04 -25.66
N GLU A 34 -19.24 1.12 -25.38
CA GLU A 34 -18.61 2.42 -25.64
C GLU A 34 -18.18 3.04 -24.31
N TRP A 35 -17.01 3.68 -24.26
CA TRP A 35 -16.55 4.38 -23.06
C TRP A 35 -16.84 5.87 -23.16
N ILE A 36 -17.48 6.42 -22.13
CA ILE A 36 -17.71 7.85 -21.95
C ILE A 36 -17.09 8.25 -20.61
N THR A 37 -16.23 9.27 -20.62
CA THR A 37 -15.61 9.80 -19.40
C THR A 37 -16.31 11.11 -19.03
N VAL A 38 -16.55 11.34 -17.73
CA VAL A 38 -17.10 12.58 -17.21
C VAL A 38 -16.15 13.16 -16.17
N LEU A 39 -15.91 14.47 -16.26
CA LEU A 39 -15.22 15.26 -15.25
C LEU A 39 -16.27 15.87 -14.32
N GLU A 40 -16.20 15.53 -13.04
CA GLU A 40 -17.07 16.10 -12.01
C GLU A 40 -16.27 16.93 -11.01
N CYS A 41 -16.90 17.98 -10.47
CA CYS A 41 -16.31 18.82 -9.44
C CYS A 41 -17.38 19.26 -8.44
N VAL A 42 -17.09 19.05 -7.17
CA VAL A 42 -17.97 19.31 -6.04
C VAL A 42 -17.24 20.14 -4.99
N ASN A 43 -17.97 20.96 -4.25
CA ASN A 43 -17.44 21.79 -3.19
C ASN A 43 -17.87 21.30 -1.80
N ALA A 44 -17.20 21.82 -0.76
CA ALA A 44 -17.40 21.43 0.63
C ALA A 44 -18.80 21.76 1.17
N ASP A 45 -19.49 22.73 0.55
CA ASP A 45 -20.86 23.17 0.90
C ASP A 45 -21.96 22.28 0.32
N GLY A 46 -21.60 21.21 -0.41
CA GLY A 46 -22.55 20.29 -1.02
C GLY A 46 -23.02 20.68 -2.42
N GLY A 47 -22.41 21.69 -3.03
CA GLY A 47 -22.65 22.10 -4.41
C GLY A 47 -21.77 21.35 -5.42
N SER A 48 -22.15 21.45 -6.70
CA SER A 48 -21.40 20.91 -7.83
C SER A 48 -21.27 21.95 -8.94
N LEU A 49 -20.10 22.03 -9.58
CA LEU A 49 -19.97 22.71 -10.87
C LEU A 49 -20.65 21.87 -11.98
N PRO A 50 -20.87 22.39 -13.18
CA PRO A 50 -21.33 21.59 -14.32
C PRO A 50 -20.31 20.52 -14.73
N PRO A 51 -20.74 19.40 -15.33
CA PRO A 51 -19.84 18.37 -15.81
C PRO A 51 -19.19 18.76 -17.15
N MET A 52 -18.03 18.16 -17.44
CA MET A 52 -17.55 17.99 -18.81
C MET A 52 -17.67 16.52 -19.22
N ILE A 53 -18.36 16.25 -20.32
CA ILE A 53 -18.57 14.90 -20.86
C ILE A 53 -17.67 14.71 -22.08
N ILE A 54 -16.86 13.65 -22.07
CA ILE A 54 -15.87 13.33 -23.09
C ILE A 54 -16.30 12.05 -23.82
N PHE A 55 -16.68 12.17 -25.09
CA PHE A 55 -17.02 11.02 -25.94
C PHE A 55 -15.78 10.47 -26.66
N LYS A 56 -15.77 9.16 -26.94
CA LYS A 56 -14.76 8.55 -27.82
C LYS A 56 -15.04 8.89 -29.29
N ALA A 57 -14.51 10.01 -29.79
CA ALA A 57 -14.74 10.50 -31.15
C ALA A 57 -13.62 11.44 -31.63
N GLN A 58 -13.56 11.69 -32.94
CA GLN A 58 -12.67 12.72 -33.50
C GLN A 58 -13.26 14.14 -33.41
N ASN A 59 -14.58 14.28 -33.56
CA ASN A 59 -15.30 15.55 -33.56
C ASN A 59 -16.61 15.41 -32.77
N THR A 60 -17.06 16.48 -32.13
CA THR A 60 -18.37 16.55 -31.47
C THR A 60 -19.49 16.62 -32.51
N ASN A 61 -20.58 15.88 -32.31
CA ASN A 61 -21.80 15.98 -33.11
C ASN A 61 -22.96 16.45 -32.22
N THR A 62 -23.66 17.51 -32.64
CA THR A 62 -24.80 18.08 -31.93
C THR A 62 -25.95 17.09 -31.73
N ALA A 63 -26.10 16.09 -32.61
CA ALA A 63 -27.09 15.03 -32.47
C ALA A 63 -26.87 14.13 -31.22
N TRP A 64 -25.71 14.18 -30.58
CA TRP A 64 -25.45 13.48 -29.31
C TRP A 64 -25.88 14.28 -28.07
N ILE A 65 -26.27 15.55 -28.24
CA ILE A 65 -26.63 16.47 -27.15
C ILE A 65 -28.14 16.75 -27.22
N PRO A 66 -28.95 16.14 -26.34
CA PRO A 66 -30.39 16.40 -26.25
C PRO A 66 -30.69 17.88 -26.02
N THR A 67 -31.78 18.40 -26.61
CA THR A 67 -32.20 19.80 -26.48
C THR A 67 -32.57 20.22 -25.05
N ASN A 68 -32.89 19.27 -24.18
CA ASN A 68 -33.18 19.49 -22.76
C ASN A 68 -31.93 19.48 -21.86
N THR A 69 -30.73 19.33 -22.44
CA THR A 69 -29.46 19.38 -21.69
C THR A 69 -29.22 20.79 -21.16
N PRO A 70 -28.77 20.97 -19.91
CA PRO A 70 -28.46 22.31 -19.38
C PRO A 70 -27.37 23.00 -20.22
N PRO A 71 -27.52 24.30 -20.55
CA PRO A 71 -26.65 25.00 -21.49
C PRO A 71 -25.22 25.24 -20.98
N ASN A 72 -24.99 25.05 -19.67
CA ASN A 72 -23.67 25.13 -19.03
C ASN A 72 -22.96 23.77 -18.94
N TRP A 73 -23.46 22.71 -19.59
CA TRP A 73 -22.75 21.44 -19.69
C TRP A 73 -21.74 21.48 -20.83
N TYR A 74 -20.54 21.00 -20.58
CA TYR A 74 -19.44 21.04 -21.54
C TYR A 74 -19.23 19.67 -22.20
N PHE A 75 -18.92 19.67 -23.48
CA PHE A 75 -18.72 18.46 -24.27
C PHE A 75 -17.41 18.53 -25.04
N SER A 76 -16.60 17.47 -24.94
CA SER A 76 -15.32 17.34 -25.65
C SER A 76 -15.18 15.91 -26.20
N THR A 77 -14.12 15.63 -26.96
CA THR A 77 -13.95 14.34 -27.65
C THR A 77 -12.51 13.84 -27.68
N SER A 78 -12.34 12.57 -27.31
CA SER A 78 -11.05 11.86 -27.29
C SER A 78 -10.99 10.83 -28.42
N SER A 79 -10.10 11.03 -29.39
CA SER A 79 -10.08 10.28 -30.65
C SER A 79 -9.62 8.83 -30.51
N ASN A 80 -8.63 8.56 -29.66
CA ASN A 80 -7.95 7.25 -29.64
C ASN A 80 -8.57 6.26 -28.63
N SER A 81 -9.10 6.73 -27.50
CA SER A 81 -9.38 5.83 -26.37
C SER A 81 -10.68 6.11 -25.61
N GLY A 82 -11.12 7.37 -25.50
CA GLY A 82 -12.19 7.77 -24.57
C GLY A 82 -11.67 8.15 -23.17
N TRP A 83 -10.36 7.99 -22.92
CA TRP A 83 -9.70 8.52 -21.73
C TRP A 83 -9.43 10.02 -21.85
N THR A 84 -9.27 10.67 -20.70
CA THR A 84 -8.73 12.02 -20.58
C THR A 84 -7.30 12.10 -21.09
N SER A 85 -6.90 13.33 -21.44
CA SER A 85 -5.51 13.69 -21.74
C SER A 85 -5.24 15.07 -21.17
N ASN A 86 -3.98 15.49 -21.18
CA ASN A 86 -3.54 16.76 -20.61
C ASN A 86 -4.23 17.98 -21.23
N SER A 87 -4.62 17.89 -22.51
CA SER A 87 -5.42 18.92 -23.18
C SER A 87 -6.84 19.00 -22.62
N HIS A 88 -7.46 17.90 -22.22
CA HIS A 88 -8.80 17.90 -21.61
C HIS A 88 -8.78 18.49 -20.20
N GLY A 89 -7.74 18.24 -19.40
CA GLY A 89 -7.58 18.88 -18.08
C GLY A 89 -7.43 20.39 -18.18
N PHE A 90 -6.62 20.87 -19.14
CA PHE A 90 -6.48 22.30 -19.42
C PHE A 90 -7.74 22.92 -20.04
N GLU A 91 -8.44 22.21 -20.94
CA GLU A 91 -9.73 22.64 -21.47
C GLU A 91 -10.77 22.77 -20.35
N TRP A 92 -10.84 21.79 -19.45
CA TRP A 92 -11.77 21.78 -18.32
C TRP A 92 -11.53 22.93 -17.34
N ILE A 93 -10.28 23.21 -16.97
CA ILE A 93 -10.02 24.29 -16.02
C ILE A 93 -10.37 25.67 -16.61
N CYS A 94 -10.08 25.87 -17.90
CA CYS A 94 -10.38 27.13 -18.60
C CYS A 94 -11.88 27.32 -18.89
N LYS A 95 -12.58 26.25 -19.31
CA LYS A 95 -13.99 26.34 -19.75
C LYS A 95 -14.99 26.12 -18.61
N VAL A 96 -14.64 25.36 -17.59
CA VAL A 96 -15.57 24.92 -16.53
C VAL A 96 -15.14 25.45 -15.17
N PHE A 97 -13.95 25.06 -14.68
CA PHE A 97 -13.60 25.33 -13.29
C PHE A 97 -13.49 26.81 -12.98
N GLU A 98 -12.64 27.55 -13.72
CA GLU A 98 -12.44 28.97 -13.49
C GLU A 98 -13.77 29.75 -13.59
N PRO A 99 -14.51 29.75 -14.72
CA PRO A 99 -15.71 30.58 -14.85
C PRO A 99 -16.87 30.15 -13.94
N GLU A 100 -17.07 28.85 -13.68
CA GLU A 100 -18.18 28.39 -12.83
C GLU A 100 -17.86 28.53 -11.33
N SER A 101 -16.60 28.37 -10.91
CA SER A 101 -16.20 28.66 -9.53
C SER A 101 -16.13 30.16 -9.24
N ARG A 102 -15.71 30.98 -10.21
CA ARG A 102 -15.66 32.45 -10.12
C ARG A 102 -17.04 33.05 -9.81
N LYS A 103 -18.11 32.51 -10.41
CA LYS A 103 -19.51 32.90 -10.13
C LYS A 103 -19.94 32.65 -8.68
N ILE A 104 -19.27 31.72 -7.98
CA ILE A 104 -19.59 31.34 -6.60
C ILE A 104 -18.68 32.09 -5.61
N SER A 105 -17.39 32.21 -5.91
CA SER A 105 -16.38 32.79 -5.00
C SER A 105 -16.12 34.29 -5.20
N GLY A 106 -16.52 34.87 -6.34
CA GLY A 106 -16.01 36.16 -6.79
C GLY A 106 -14.48 36.14 -6.89
N ASP A 107 -13.86 37.26 -6.57
CA ASP A 107 -12.40 37.46 -6.63
C ASP A 107 -11.63 36.84 -5.46
N GLN A 108 -12.23 35.88 -4.74
CA GLN A 108 -11.51 35.13 -3.69
C GLN A 108 -10.66 34.00 -4.27
N PRO A 109 -9.51 33.67 -3.65
CA PRO A 109 -8.73 32.48 -3.98
C PRO A 109 -9.55 31.18 -3.86
N ARG A 110 -9.28 30.19 -4.71
CA ARG A 110 -9.96 28.88 -4.70
C ARG A 110 -8.98 27.72 -4.62
N LEU A 111 -9.21 26.82 -3.68
CA LEU A 111 -8.51 25.54 -3.61
C LEU A 111 -9.14 24.52 -4.55
N LEU A 112 -8.38 24.06 -5.54
CA LEU A 112 -8.71 22.94 -6.42
C LEU A 112 -7.96 21.68 -5.96
N ILE A 113 -8.71 20.76 -5.34
CA ILE A 113 -8.23 19.42 -5.01
C ILE A 113 -8.44 18.50 -6.21
N MET A 114 -7.41 17.81 -6.66
CA MET A 114 -7.45 16.79 -7.73
C MET A 114 -6.58 15.58 -7.36
N ASP A 115 -6.83 14.45 -8.02
CA ASP A 115 -6.02 13.26 -7.84
C ASP A 115 -4.64 13.42 -8.53
N GLY A 116 -3.72 12.50 -8.21
CA GLY A 116 -2.35 12.53 -8.73
C GLY A 116 -2.17 11.94 -10.14
N HIS A 117 -3.24 11.74 -10.92
CA HIS A 117 -3.10 11.10 -12.22
C HIS A 117 -2.29 11.99 -13.19
N SER A 118 -1.26 11.40 -13.80
CA SER A 118 -0.16 12.11 -14.48
C SER A 118 -0.56 12.87 -15.75
N SER A 119 -1.81 12.75 -16.19
CA SER A 119 -2.38 13.55 -17.27
C SER A 119 -2.79 14.98 -16.86
N HIS A 120 -2.96 15.31 -15.57
CA HIS A 120 -3.66 16.56 -15.20
C HIS A 120 -2.74 17.75 -14.91
N ILE A 121 -1.44 17.53 -14.73
CA ILE A 121 -0.52 18.55 -14.22
C ILE A 121 0.51 18.92 -15.30
N THR A 122 0.20 19.99 -16.06
CA THR A 122 1.14 20.58 -17.03
C THR A 122 1.59 21.96 -16.58
N GLY A 123 2.77 22.41 -17.06
CA GLY A 123 3.25 23.77 -16.79
C GLY A 123 2.25 24.86 -17.18
N SER A 124 1.55 24.69 -18.30
CA SER A 124 0.49 25.61 -18.75
C SER A 124 -0.71 25.65 -17.79
N LEU A 125 -1.13 24.49 -17.25
CA LEU A 125 -2.20 24.43 -16.26
C LEU A 125 -1.78 25.07 -14.93
N ILE A 126 -0.56 24.82 -14.46
CA ILE A 126 -0.01 25.45 -13.25
C ILE A 126 0.07 26.98 -13.42
N ALA A 127 0.61 27.46 -14.56
CA ALA A 127 0.71 28.88 -14.86
C ALA A 127 -0.68 29.56 -14.88
N PHE A 128 -1.67 28.93 -15.52
CA PHE A 128 -3.05 29.42 -15.51
C PHE A 128 -3.67 29.43 -14.10
N CYS A 129 -3.39 28.43 -13.28
CA CYS A 129 -3.86 28.41 -11.89
C CYS A 129 -3.30 29.59 -11.08
N ILE A 130 -1.98 29.84 -11.19
CA ILE A 130 -1.31 30.97 -10.55
C ILE A 130 -1.90 32.31 -11.03
N GLU A 131 -2.11 32.48 -12.34
CA GLU A 131 -2.70 33.69 -12.93
C GLU A 131 -4.14 33.97 -12.47
N LYS A 132 -4.90 32.92 -12.10
CA LYS A 132 -6.32 33.00 -11.73
C LYS A 132 -6.60 32.83 -10.24
N GLU A 133 -5.55 32.87 -9.41
CA GLU A 133 -5.60 32.68 -7.95
C GLU A 133 -6.30 31.35 -7.57
N ILE A 134 -5.86 30.27 -8.21
CA ILE A 134 -6.30 28.90 -7.93
C ILE A 134 -5.13 28.15 -7.30
N ASP A 135 -5.28 27.76 -6.04
CA ASP A 135 -4.34 26.89 -5.36
C ASP A 135 -4.60 25.44 -5.79
N LEU A 136 -3.57 24.74 -6.26
CA LEU A 136 -3.64 23.32 -6.59
C LEU A 136 -3.21 22.47 -5.40
N LEU A 137 -4.05 21.53 -4.99
CA LEU A 137 -3.70 20.46 -4.05
C LEU A 137 -3.85 19.12 -4.74
N ILE A 138 -2.72 18.44 -4.91
CA ILE A 138 -2.64 17.13 -5.54
C ILE A 138 -2.68 16.06 -4.44
N LEU A 139 -3.63 15.13 -4.52
CA LEU A 139 -3.73 14.03 -3.56
C LEU A 139 -2.55 13.05 -3.74
N PRO A 140 -2.05 12.44 -2.66
CA PRO A 140 -1.04 11.39 -2.74
C PRO A 140 -1.48 10.23 -3.66
N PRO A 141 -0.54 9.60 -4.40
CA PRO A 141 -0.87 8.53 -5.33
C PRO A 141 -1.50 7.34 -4.61
N HIS A 142 -2.46 6.70 -5.28
CA HIS A 142 -3.25 5.56 -4.77
C HIS A 142 -4.15 5.85 -3.55
N CYS A 143 -4.30 7.11 -3.13
CA CYS A 143 -5.15 7.50 -1.99
C CYS A 143 -6.55 8.01 -2.37
N SER A 144 -6.98 7.96 -3.64
CA SER A 144 -8.30 8.49 -4.08
C SER A 144 -9.46 7.88 -3.27
N HIS A 145 -9.47 6.55 -3.11
CA HIS A 145 -10.43 5.81 -2.28
C HIS A 145 -10.50 6.21 -0.79
N LEU A 146 -9.56 7.04 -0.30
CA LEU A 146 -9.51 7.56 1.07
C LEU A 146 -9.70 9.07 1.15
N LEU A 147 -9.19 9.83 0.17
CA LEU A 147 -9.05 11.29 0.24
C LEU A 147 -9.86 12.05 -0.82
N GLN A 148 -10.39 11.39 -1.85
CA GLN A 148 -11.16 12.02 -2.91
C GLN A 148 -12.67 11.98 -2.55
N PRO A 149 -13.32 13.13 -2.27
CA PRO A 149 -14.73 13.15 -1.85
C PRO A 149 -15.70 12.51 -2.86
N LEU A 150 -15.35 12.55 -4.16
CA LEU A 150 -16.15 11.96 -5.23
C LEU A 150 -16.15 10.43 -5.17
N ASP A 151 -14.99 9.79 -5.10
CA ASP A 151 -14.86 8.35 -4.85
C ASP A 151 -15.57 7.92 -3.55
N VAL A 152 -15.28 8.61 -2.44
CA VAL A 152 -15.73 8.21 -1.10
C VAL A 152 -17.25 8.30 -0.91
N GLY A 153 -17.90 9.33 -1.47
CA GLY A 153 -19.31 9.61 -1.18
C GLY A 153 -20.28 9.56 -2.37
N VAL A 154 -19.80 9.64 -3.61
CA VAL A 154 -20.62 10.06 -4.76
C VAL A 154 -20.61 9.04 -5.90
N TYR A 155 -19.44 8.54 -6.29
CA TYR A 155 -19.28 7.66 -7.45
C TYR A 155 -19.84 6.26 -7.25
N GLY A 156 -19.77 5.70 -6.03
CA GLY A 156 -20.46 4.45 -5.69
C GLY A 156 -21.97 4.51 -5.95
N PRO A 157 -22.70 5.48 -5.36
CA PRO A 157 -24.11 5.75 -5.69
C PRO A 157 -24.38 5.99 -7.18
N MET A 158 -23.56 6.79 -7.87
CA MET A 158 -23.76 7.06 -9.31
C MET A 158 -23.64 5.80 -10.17
N LYS A 159 -22.62 4.95 -9.94
CA LYS A 159 -22.44 3.67 -10.65
C LYS A 159 -23.65 2.74 -10.46
N ARG A 160 -24.15 2.62 -9.22
CA ARG A 160 -25.39 1.88 -8.92
C ARG A 160 -26.62 2.43 -9.66
N TYR A 161 -26.81 3.75 -9.69
CA TYR A 161 -27.94 4.35 -10.42
C TYR A 161 -27.81 4.19 -11.93
N HIS A 162 -26.60 4.29 -12.47
CA HIS A 162 -26.31 4.01 -13.88
C HIS A 162 -26.68 2.56 -14.24
N ALA A 163 -26.21 1.58 -13.47
CA ALA A 163 -26.53 0.17 -13.67
C ALA A 163 -28.04 -0.11 -13.63
N GLN A 164 -28.79 0.52 -12.71
CA GLN A 164 -30.26 0.41 -12.63
C GLN A 164 -30.97 0.94 -13.87
N GLU A 165 -30.53 2.07 -14.41
CA GLU A 165 -31.15 2.67 -15.60
C GLU A 165 -30.75 1.92 -16.89
N VAL A 166 -29.50 1.43 -17.02
CA VAL A 166 -29.11 0.54 -18.15
C VAL A 166 -29.89 -0.78 -18.11
N ASP A 167 -30.09 -1.36 -16.93
CA ASP A 167 -30.89 -2.57 -16.71
C ASP A 167 -32.38 -2.34 -17.07
N ARG A 168 -32.91 -1.14 -16.85
CA ARG A 168 -34.24 -0.73 -17.33
C ARG A 168 -34.33 -0.67 -18.85
N TYR A 169 -33.32 -0.13 -19.53
CA TYR A 169 -33.26 -0.11 -21.01
C TYR A 169 -33.18 -1.53 -21.58
N SER A 170 -32.35 -2.40 -20.98
CA SER A 170 -32.23 -3.81 -21.37
C SER A 170 -33.57 -4.56 -21.24
N ARG A 171 -34.29 -4.40 -20.12
CA ARG A 171 -35.65 -4.96 -19.94
C ARG A 171 -36.68 -4.45 -20.94
N ALA A 172 -36.49 -3.24 -21.48
CA ALA A 172 -37.35 -2.68 -22.52
C ALA A 172 -37.00 -3.17 -23.95
N GLY A 173 -36.05 -4.11 -24.08
CA GLY A 173 -35.58 -4.63 -25.38
C GLY A 173 -34.60 -3.70 -26.10
N ILE A 174 -34.15 -2.61 -25.48
CA ILE A 174 -33.23 -1.65 -26.11
C ILE A 174 -31.81 -2.21 -26.02
N GLN A 175 -31.38 -2.89 -27.09
CA GLN A 175 -30.08 -3.56 -27.17
C GLN A 175 -28.87 -2.60 -27.25
N ARG A 176 -29.08 -1.34 -27.66
CA ARG A 176 -28.02 -0.34 -27.78
C ARG A 176 -28.52 1.04 -27.37
N ILE A 177 -27.93 1.58 -26.31
CA ILE A 177 -28.13 2.96 -25.85
C ILE A 177 -27.28 3.87 -26.75
N GLN A 178 -27.89 4.88 -27.38
CA GLN A 178 -27.13 5.88 -28.16
C GLN A 178 -26.54 6.95 -27.22
N ARG A 179 -25.58 7.74 -27.71
CA ARG A 179 -24.97 8.84 -26.94
C ARG A 179 -26.00 9.84 -26.42
N SER A 180 -26.97 10.21 -27.26
CA SER A 180 -28.11 11.06 -26.90
C SER A 180 -28.88 10.51 -25.70
N ASP A 181 -29.21 9.21 -25.76
CA ASP A 181 -30.01 8.53 -24.74
C ASP A 181 -29.20 8.43 -23.44
N TRP A 182 -27.90 8.14 -23.55
CA TRP A 182 -26.98 8.11 -22.43
C TRP A 182 -26.85 9.49 -21.76
N VAL A 183 -26.80 10.60 -22.51
CA VAL A 183 -26.79 11.95 -21.92
C VAL A 183 -28.08 12.24 -21.16
N GLN A 184 -29.25 11.85 -21.68
CA GLN A 184 -30.52 11.96 -20.93
C GLN A 184 -30.53 11.07 -19.69
N LEU A 185 -29.92 9.88 -19.77
CA LEU A 185 -29.74 8.98 -18.63
C LEU A 185 -28.86 9.62 -17.56
N PHE A 186 -27.74 10.19 -17.98
CA PHE A 186 -26.74 10.79 -17.12
C PHE A 186 -27.29 12.01 -16.38
N GLN A 187 -28.12 12.85 -17.02
CA GLN A 187 -28.86 13.92 -16.34
C GLN A 187 -29.67 13.39 -15.14
N LYS A 188 -30.38 12.26 -15.29
CA LYS A 188 -31.16 11.63 -14.22
C LYS A 188 -30.27 11.00 -13.14
N ILE A 189 -29.20 10.31 -13.54
CA ILE A 189 -28.24 9.66 -12.64
C ILE A 189 -27.53 10.72 -11.79
N ARG A 190 -27.06 11.80 -12.41
CA ARG A 190 -26.40 12.93 -11.75
C ARG A 190 -27.32 13.59 -10.73
N GLY A 191 -28.58 13.85 -11.08
CA GLY A 191 -29.56 14.38 -10.11
C GLY A 191 -29.80 13.48 -8.88
N LYS A 192 -29.71 12.15 -9.03
CA LYS A 192 -29.84 11.19 -7.91
C LYS A 192 -28.54 10.99 -7.12
N GLY A 193 -27.38 11.05 -7.78
CA GLY A 193 -26.07 10.76 -7.20
C GLY A 193 -25.40 11.97 -6.57
N LEU A 194 -25.41 13.12 -7.26
CA LEU A 194 -24.70 14.36 -6.89
C LEU A 194 -25.52 15.22 -5.90
N THR A 195 -26.15 14.59 -4.90
CA THR A 195 -26.94 15.31 -3.90
C THR A 195 -26.05 16.03 -2.89
N CYS A 196 -26.52 17.15 -2.34
CA CYS A 196 -25.83 17.86 -1.24
C CYS A 196 -25.46 16.93 -0.07
N GLN A 197 -26.31 15.94 0.24
CA GLN A 197 -26.04 14.97 1.29
C GLN A 197 -24.89 14.03 0.93
N ASN A 198 -24.88 13.45 -0.27
CA ASN A 198 -23.81 12.56 -0.72
C ASN A 198 -22.47 13.31 -0.81
N ILE A 199 -22.48 14.53 -1.33
CA ILE A 199 -21.28 15.39 -1.43
C ILE A 199 -20.72 15.68 -0.04
N LYS A 200 -21.55 16.18 0.91
CA LYS A 200 -21.10 16.44 2.29
C LYS A 200 -20.64 15.18 3.01
N SER A 201 -21.31 14.04 2.79
CA SER A 201 -20.86 12.74 3.30
C SER A 201 -19.51 12.32 2.71
N GLY A 202 -19.23 12.60 1.43
CA GLY A 202 -17.94 12.35 0.79
C GLY A 202 -16.82 13.21 1.37
N TRP A 203 -17.04 14.52 1.52
CA TRP A 203 -16.07 15.45 2.13
C TRP A 203 -15.76 15.12 3.59
N LYS A 204 -16.78 14.75 4.35
CA LYS A 204 -16.63 14.25 5.73
C LYS A 204 -15.91 12.90 5.72
N GLY A 205 -16.29 11.99 4.81
CA GLY A 205 -15.70 10.67 4.61
C GLY A 205 -14.18 10.74 4.41
N ALA A 206 -13.76 11.63 3.52
CA ALA A 206 -12.36 11.94 3.21
C ALA A 206 -11.60 12.70 4.32
N GLY A 207 -12.25 13.06 5.43
CA GLY A 207 -11.64 13.82 6.51
C GLY A 207 -11.18 15.23 6.11
N LEU A 208 -11.69 15.78 5.00
CA LEU A 208 -11.29 17.08 4.46
C LEU A 208 -12.21 18.21 4.95
N ASN A 209 -13.53 17.99 5.01
CA ASN A 209 -14.47 18.94 5.61
C ASN A 209 -15.59 18.24 6.41
N PRO A 210 -15.67 18.42 7.74
CA PRO A 210 -14.68 19.10 8.59
C PRO A 210 -13.33 18.37 8.59
N PHE A 211 -12.24 19.11 8.77
CA PHE A 211 -10.89 18.55 8.74
C PHE A 211 -10.68 17.57 9.91
N SER A 212 -10.45 16.30 9.58
CA SER A 212 -10.37 15.18 10.54
C SER A 212 -9.39 14.10 10.06
N PRO A 213 -8.07 14.30 10.20
CA PRO A 213 -7.06 13.35 9.73
C PRO A 213 -7.23 11.94 10.31
N ARG A 214 -7.67 11.83 11.57
CA ARG A 214 -7.90 10.54 12.24
C ARG A 214 -8.89 9.65 11.49
N GLN A 215 -9.89 10.24 10.83
CA GLN A 215 -10.88 9.47 10.09
C GLN A 215 -10.27 8.72 8.90
N VAL A 216 -9.25 9.30 8.26
CA VAL A 216 -8.50 8.67 7.18
C VAL A 216 -7.44 7.72 7.73
N LEU A 217 -6.68 8.15 8.75
CA LEU A 217 -5.60 7.36 9.35
C LEU A 217 -6.09 6.03 9.95
N ASN A 218 -7.30 6.00 10.51
CA ASN A 218 -7.91 4.77 11.03
C ASN A 218 -8.28 3.74 9.93
N ASN A 219 -8.41 4.17 8.68
CA ASN A 219 -8.74 3.31 7.54
C ASN A 219 -7.49 2.84 6.77
N LEU A 220 -6.32 3.42 7.04
CA LEU A 220 -5.07 2.90 6.51
C LEU A 220 -4.83 1.51 7.09
N PRO A 221 -4.34 0.54 6.29
CA PRO A 221 -3.90 -0.72 6.85
C PRO A 221 -2.79 -0.42 7.85
N THR A 222 -3.03 -0.70 9.14
CA THR A 222 -1.98 -0.74 10.15
C THR A 222 -0.85 -1.58 9.56
N PRO A 223 0.41 -1.08 9.53
CA PRO A 223 1.52 -1.92 9.12
C PRO A 223 1.41 -3.21 9.90
N LEU A 224 1.31 -4.34 9.19
CA LEU A 224 1.49 -5.63 9.83
C LEU A 224 2.88 -5.54 10.44
N LEU A 225 2.93 -5.39 11.77
CA LEU A 225 4.12 -5.76 12.52
C LEU A 225 4.46 -7.15 11.99
N PRO A 226 5.67 -7.36 11.43
CA PRO A 226 6.03 -8.67 10.93
C PRO A 226 5.69 -9.66 12.05
N PRO A 227 4.89 -10.72 11.79
CA PRO A 227 4.50 -11.66 12.83
C PRO A 227 5.77 -12.02 13.56
N PRO A 228 5.82 -11.84 14.90
CA PRO A 228 7.06 -11.66 15.64
C PRO A 228 8.01 -12.75 15.20
N SER A 229 9.07 -12.36 14.48
CA SER A 229 9.80 -13.29 13.65
C SER A 229 10.41 -14.32 14.58
N THR A 230 9.75 -15.47 14.71
CA THR A 230 10.36 -16.71 15.17
C THR A 230 11.63 -16.79 14.34
N PRO A 231 12.81 -16.69 14.96
CA PRO A 231 14.04 -16.69 14.21
C PRO A 231 13.98 -17.89 13.29
N ASN A 232 13.98 -17.65 11.97
CA ASN A 232 14.00 -18.74 11.02
C ASN A 232 15.34 -19.42 11.26
N THR A 233 15.33 -20.51 12.03
CA THR A 233 16.46 -21.41 12.15
C THR A 233 16.87 -21.71 10.71
N PRO A 234 18.09 -21.35 10.29
CA PRO A 234 18.51 -21.59 8.92
C PRO A 234 18.29 -23.06 8.61
N ALA A 235 17.49 -23.36 7.58
CA ALA A 235 17.13 -24.73 7.23
C ALA A 235 18.37 -25.59 6.89
N ASN A 236 19.50 -24.92 6.62
CA ASN A 236 20.82 -25.46 6.87
C ASN A 236 21.73 -24.33 7.42
N PRO A 237 22.40 -24.47 8.57
CA PRO A 237 23.43 -23.54 9.02
C PRO A 237 24.76 -23.84 8.28
N GLU A 238 24.78 -23.66 6.97
CA GLU A 238 25.91 -24.01 6.09
C GLU A 238 27.19 -23.16 6.28
N ASP A 239 27.17 -22.19 7.20
CA ASP A 239 28.30 -21.29 7.50
C ASP A 239 28.65 -21.28 9.01
N LEU A 240 28.21 -22.29 9.76
CA LEU A 240 28.59 -22.53 11.16
C LEU A 240 29.26 -23.89 11.28
N ASP A 241 30.59 -23.90 11.38
CA ASP A 241 31.35 -25.11 11.68
C ASP A 241 31.07 -25.57 13.12
N LEU A 242 30.14 -26.52 13.27
CA LEU A 242 29.77 -27.14 14.54
C LEU A 242 30.75 -28.26 14.98
N SER A 243 31.88 -28.46 14.29
CA SER A 243 32.89 -29.47 14.66
C SER A 243 33.36 -29.34 16.12
N LEU A 244 33.48 -28.09 16.61
CA LEU A 244 33.83 -27.75 18.00
C LEU A 244 32.75 -28.05 19.04
N LEU A 245 31.49 -28.23 18.64
CA LEU A 245 30.37 -28.57 19.54
C LEU A 245 30.04 -30.08 19.53
N ASN A 246 30.39 -30.77 18.43
CA ASN A 246 30.14 -32.20 18.26
C ASN A 246 31.33 -33.10 18.63
N SER A 247 32.43 -32.52 19.11
CA SER A 247 33.62 -33.26 19.57
C SER A 247 33.65 -33.40 21.10
N SER A 248 34.23 -34.51 21.56
CA SER A 248 34.59 -34.76 22.97
C SER A 248 35.34 -33.57 23.58
N PRO A 249 35.24 -33.31 24.90
CA PRO A 249 35.68 -32.06 25.54
C PRO A 249 37.04 -31.58 25.00
N PRO A 250 37.11 -30.39 24.37
CA PRO A 250 38.23 -30.00 23.52
C PRO A 250 39.52 -29.91 24.33
N ASN A 251 40.63 -30.23 23.67
CA ASN A 251 41.96 -30.13 24.28
C ASN A 251 42.23 -28.66 24.67
N ASP A 252 42.94 -28.43 25.78
CA ASP A 252 43.24 -27.08 26.30
C ASP A 252 43.92 -26.18 25.26
N ILE A 253 44.63 -26.80 24.30
CA ILE A 253 45.31 -26.14 23.17
C ILE A 253 44.31 -25.74 22.08
N GLU A 254 43.38 -26.63 21.72
CA GLU A 254 42.36 -26.40 20.69
C GLU A 254 41.40 -25.27 21.11
N LEU A 255 40.97 -25.28 22.37
CA LEU A 255 40.10 -24.24 22.92
C LEU A 255 40.77 -22.85 22.89
N ARG A 256 42.07 -22.77 23.17
CA ARG A 256 42.85 -21.52 23.05
C ARG A 256 42.97 -21.05 21.60
N GLN A 257 43.17 -21.96 20.65
CA GLN A 257 43.22 -21.64 19.22
C GLN A 257 41.87 -21.10 18.72
N ALA A 258 40.76 -21.78 19.04
CA ALA A 258 39.41 -21.35 18.70
C ALA A 258 39.08 -19.96 19.29
N ASN A 259 39.38 -19.74 20.58
CA ASN A 259 39.20 -18.45 21.25
C ASN A 259 40.02 -17.32 20.60
N LYS A 260 41.23 -17.60 20.10
CA LYS A 260 42.06 -16.62 19.38
C LYS A 260 41.44 -16.23 18.04
N VAL A 261 40.96 -17.20 17.26
CA VAL A 261 40.25 -16.95 15.99
C VAL A 261 38.99 -16.13 16.24
N PHE A 262 38.15 -16.54 17.19
CA PHE A 262 36.92 -15.84 17.57
C PHE A 262 37.16 -14.37 17.96
N ASN A 263 38.15 -14.11 18.82
CA ASN A 263 38.49 -12.74 19.21
C ASN A 263 39.08 -11.91 18.06
N SER A 264 39.81 -12.53 17.11
CA SER A 264 40.30 -11.84 15.92
C SER A 264 39.16 -11.40 14.98
N ALA A 265 38.17 -12.28 14.73
CA ALA A 265 36.98 -11.97 13.94
C ALA A 265 36.13 -10.88 14.60
N LEU A 266 35.93 -10.94 15.93
CA LEU A 266 35.27 -9.88 16.70
C LEU A 266 35.95 -8.51 16.57
N SER A 267 37.28 -8.47 16.43
CA SER A 267 38.03 -7.22 16.24
C SER A 267 38.03 -6.69 14.82
N ALA A 268 37.84 -7.54 13.80
CA ALA A 268 37.89 -7.15 12.40
C ALA A 268 36.67 -6.34 11.93
N ASN A 269 35.52 -6.50 12.60
CA ASN A 269 34.24 -5.98 12.13
C ASN A 269 34.01 -4.46 12.32
N ASN A 270 34.98 -3.69 12.83
CA ASN A 270 34.93 -2.20 12.94
C ASN A 270 33.69 -1.58 13.63
N LEU A 271 32.85 -2.36 14.32
CA LEU A 271 31.75 -1.84 15.14
C LEU A 271 32.29 -1.22 16.45
N PRO A 272 31.71 -0.10 16.92
CA PRO A 272 32.07 0.48 18.21
C PRO A 272 31.85 -0.51 19.36
N THR A 273 32.75 -0.50 20.35
CA THR A 273 32.91 -1.56 21.35
C THR A 273 31.64 -1.86 22.14
N SER A 274 30.87 -2.85 21.70
CA SER A 274 29.58 -3.20 22.30
C SER A 274 29.75 -3.85 23.68
N PRO A 275 28.73 -3.82 24.56
CA PRO A 275 28.75 -4.56 25.82
C PRO A 275 29.02 -6.05 25.62
N VAL A 276 28.52 -6.63 24.52
CA VAL A 276 28.73 -8.04 24.14
C VAL A 276 30.21 -8.32 23.85
N GLN A 277 30.91 -7.45 23.09
CA GLN A 277 32.34 -7.62 22.84
C GLN A 277 33.18 -7.56 24.13
N ARG A 278 32.82 -6.69 25.08
CA ARG A 278 33.48 -6.63 26.40
C ARG A 278 33.25 -7.91 27.21
N TYR A 279 32.03 -8.46 27.15
CA TYR A 279 31.67 -9.68 27.85
C TYR A 279 32.39 -10.91 27.27
N ALA A 280 32.42 -11.04 25.94
CA ALA A 280 33.16 -12.09 25.24
C ALA A 280 34.65 -12.14 25.64
N LYS A 281 35.34 -10.98 25.61
CA LYS A 281 36.75 -10.88 26.03
C LYS A 281 36.97 -11.27 27.49
N ARG A 282 36.04 -10.90 28.39
CA ARG A 282 36.10 -11.29 29.81
C ARG A 282 35.95 -12.80 29.99
N ILE A 283 35.02 -13.45 29.28
CA ILE A 283 34.85 -14.90 29.32
C ILE A 283 36.10 -15.62 28.83
N THR A 284 36.67 -15.22 27.68
CA THR A 284 37.91 -15.84 27.18
C THR A 284 39.02 -15.79 28.23
N HIS A 285 39.23 -14.64 28.86
CA HIS A 285 40.27 -14.48 29.88
C HIS A 285 40.03 -15.34 31.14
N GLN A 286 38.78 -15.47 31.59
CA GLN A 286 38.43 -16.35 32.72
C GLN A 286 38.65 -17.83 32.38
N ILE A 287 38.31 -18.27 31.17
CA ILE A 287 38.56 -19.64 30.70
C ILE A 287 40.08 -19.91 30.64
N GLU A 288 40.87 -18.97 30.14
CA GLU A 288 42.33 -19.12 30.10
C GLU A 288 42.96 -19.25 31.50
N SER A 289 42.45 -18.50 32.50
CA SER A 289 42.86 -18.62 33.90
C SER A 289 42.49 -19.99 34.48
N LEU A 290 41.21 -20.38 34.35
CA LEU A 290 40.71 -21.66 34.87
C LEU A 290 41.44 -22.87 34.25
N ASN A 291 41.82 -22.81 32.97
CA ASN A 291 42.58 -23.89 32.35
C ASN A 291 44.05 -23.89 32.82
N ALA A 292 44.64 -22.73 33.13
CA ALA A 292 45.97 -22.67 33.75
C ALA A 292 45.96 -23.26 35.18
N GLU A 293 44.95 -22.91 35.98
CA GLU A 293 44.73 -23.47 37.32
C GLU A 293 44.52 -25.00 37.27
N ASN A 294 43.68 -25.48 36.36
CA ASN A 294 43.47 -26.92 36.14
C ASN A 294 44.75 -27.65 35.69
N ALA A 295 45.60 -27.03 34.86
CA ALA A 295 46.87 -27.62 34.44
C ALA A 295 47.84 -27.77 35.63
N ILE A 296 47.89 -26.77 36.52
CA ILE A 296 48.69 -26.83 37.76
C ILE A 296 48.16 -27.94 38.67
N LEU A 297 46.86 -27.96 38.97
CA LEU A 297 46.23 -28.98 39.83
C LEU A 297 46.41 -30.41 39.29
N ARG A 298 46.34 -30.60 37.96
CA ARG A 298 46.62 -31.90 37.31
C ARG A 298 48.07 -32.33 37.52
N LYS A 299 49.04 -31.40 37.45
CA LYS A 299 50.46 -31.68 37.70
C LYS A 299 50.70 -32.06 39.16
N GLU A 300 50.17 -31.29 40.11
CA GLU A 300 50.26 -31.59 41.55
C GLU A 300 49.66 -32.97 41.87
N LEU A 301 48.47 -33.28 41.35
CA LEU A 301 47.85 -34.60 41.52
C LEU A 301 48.69 -35.74 40.95
N GLN A 302 49.42 -35.51 39.86
CA GLN A 302 50.33 -36.51 39.29
C GLN A 302 51.55 -36.73 40.21
N GLU A 303 52.17 -35.66 40.69
CA GLU A 303 53.28 -35.71 41.65
C GLU A 303 52.87 -36.42 42.96
N TYR A 304 51.69 -36.13 43.50
CA TYR A 304 51.13 -36.82 44.67
C TYR A 304 50.91 -38.32 44.42
N LYS A 305 50.42 -38.72 43.24
CA LYS A 305 50.25 -40.14 42.87
C LYS A 305 51.59 -40.87 42.79
N GLU A 306 52.61 -40.24 42.20
CA GLU A 306 53.95 -40.82 42.09
C GLU A 306 54.63 -40.99 43.46
N LEU A 307 54.45 -40.02 44.37
CA LEU A 307 54.88 -40.13 45.76
C LEU A 307 54.15 -41.28 46.50
N LEU A 308 52.84 -41.42 46.32
CA LEU A 308 52.05 -42.51 46.92
C LEU A 308 52.47 -43.88 46.41
N GLU A 309 52.66 -44.04 45.09
CA GLU A 309 53.15 -45.31 44.51
C GLU A 309 54.57 -45.64 44.97
N THR A 310 55.45 -44.64 45.08
CA THR A 310 56.78 -44.81 45.67
C THR A 310 56.70 -45.28 47.13
N ARG A 311 55.76 -44.74 47.91
CA ARG A 311 55.51 -45.17 49.31
C ARG A 311 54.94 -46.59 49.38
N LYS A 312 54.00 -46.96 48.51
CA LYS A 312 53.46 -48.34 48.41
C LYS A 312 54.56 -49.34 48.05
N LYS A 313 55.38 -49.05 47.04
CA LYS A 313 56.54 -49.89 46.64
C LYS A 313 57.50 -50.09 47.81
N ARG A 314 57.85 -49.02 48.55
CA ARG A 314 58.69 -49.09 49.77
C ARG A 314 58.04 -49.93 50.88
N LYS A 315 56.72 -49.84 51.11
CA LYS A 315 56.02 -50.64 52.13
C LYS A 315 56.00 -52.13 51.76
N LYS A 316 55.64 -52.46 50.52
CA LYS A 316 55.63 -53.84 49.99
C LYS A 316 57.02 -54.49 50.06
N TRP A 317 58.09 -53.71 49.80
CA TRP A 317 59.47 -54.19 49.94
C TRP A 317 59.83 -54.49 51.40
N LYS A 318 59.42 -53.65 52.36
CA LYS A 318 59.61 -53.93 53.80
C LYS A 318 58.82 -55.16 54.26
N GLU A 319 57.55 -55.29 53.86
CA GLU A 319 56.71 -56.45 54.19
C GLU A 319 57.30 -57.78 53.65
N ASN A 320 57.83 -57.77 52.42
CA ASN A 320 58.51 -58.92 51.84
C ASN A 320 59.85 -59.25 52.52
N LYS A 321 60.52 -58.27 53.15
CA LYS A 321 61.77 -58.47 53.89
C LYS A 321 61.54 -59.02 55.31
N ILE A 322 60.33 -58.93 55.84
CA ILE A 322 59.95 -59.49 57.17
C ILE A 322 59.41 -60.93 57.04
N LYS A 323 59.09 -61.38 55.82
CA LYS A 323 58.63 -62.75 55.51
C LYS A 323 59.74 -63.67 54.97
N ARG A 324 61.00 -63.32 55.20
CA ARG A 324 62.21 -64.11 54.92
C ARG A 324 63.15 -64.03 56.11
#